data_AF-A0A8K0A0T5-F1
#
_entry.id   AF-A0A8K0A0T5-F1
#
_cell.length_a   1.000
_cell.length_b   1.000
_cell.length_c   1.000
_cell.angle_alpha   90.00
_cell.angle_beta   90.00
_cell.angle_gamma   90.00
#
_symmetry.space_group_name_H-M   'P 1'
#
loop_
_entity.id
_entity.type
_entity.pdbx_description
1 polymer ?
#
loop_
_entity_poly.entity_id
_entity_poly.type
_entity_poly.pdbx_seq_one_letter_code
_entity_poly.pdbx_strand_id
1 'polypeptide(L)'
;MASRVQTIVLMLLFLYCQQMSAQEDCDWKLVFKVQAKAGADSYPLWSSGFTPSNLPGDLRLAPIGHYKSRDVGIWESLNIKKVKLSLYTFSPNMEIRDLVFNGMGSNKDNWFSKSRLISSPWTDLKTAPTNYFSIPGHSVRYSSSSRVNRRFYINRSYAGCPGDRGWLVVLDGHSNVCLWERRNSGNPRILFSKLPINVNFERDRANVGIADVMAIFIKTCDD
;
A
#
# COMPACT_ATOMS: atom_id res chain seq x y z
N MET A 1 41.53 32.42 32.67
CA MET A 1 40.19 32.94 32.34
C MET A 1 39.53 32.26 31.13
N ALA A 2 40.06 31.14 30.59
CA ALA A 2 39.53 30.46 29.41
C ALA A 2 38.56 29.29 29.71
N SER A 3 38.23 29.03 30.98
CA SER A 3 37.54 27.79 31.40
C SER A 3 36.00 27.87 31.40
N ARG A 4 35.40 29.06 31.54
CA ARG A 4 33.94 29.20 31.60
C ARG A 4 33.29 29.38 30.23
N VAL A 5 33.89 30.18 29.35
CA VAL A 5 33.35 30.45 28.01
C VAL A 5 33.40 29.19 27.14
N GLN A 6 34.50 28.43 27.21
CA GLN A 6 34.67 27.21 26.43
C GLN A 6 33.70 26.10 26.86
N THR A 7 33.41 26.00 28.16
CA THR A 7 32.42 25.06 28.72
C THR A 7 30.98 25.43 28.31
N ILE A 8 30.65 26.72 28.28
CA ILE A 8 29.33 27.20 27.83
C ILE A 8 29.14 26.96 26.33
N VAL A 9 30.17 27.22 25.51
CA VAL A 9 30.12 26.96 24.06
C VAL A 9 30.00 25.45 23.77
N LEU A 10 30.72 24.59 24.50
CA LEU A 10 30.58 23.14 24.39
C LEU A 10 29.20 22.66 24.82
N MET A 11 28.63 23.17 25.91
CA MET A 11 27.26 22.82 26.33
C MET A 11 26.21 23.27 25.32
N LEU A 12 26.34 24.48 24.77
CA LEU A 12 25.43 24.98 23.74
C LEU A 12 25.53 24.15 22.45
N LEU A 13 26.74 23.77 22.01
CA LEU A 13 26.93 22.86 20.88
C LEU A 13 26.36 21.46 21.16
N PHE A 14 26.51 20.94 22.38
CA PHE A 14 25.95 19.64 22.78
C PHE A 14 24.41 19.67 22.80
N LEU A 15 23.82 20.74 23.33
CA LEU A 15 22.36 20.97 23.33
C LEU A 15 21.81 21.14 21.91
N TYR A 16 22.52 21.88 21.05
CA TYR A 16 22.16 22.05 19.65
C TYR A 16 22.25 20.74 18.87
N CYS A 17 23.26 19.91 19.16
CA CYS A 17 23.43 18.57 18.59
C CYS A 17 22.35 17.60 19.07
N GLN A 18 21.92 17.69 20.34
CA GLN A 18 20.78 16.91 20.86
C GLN A 18 19.45 17.34 20.23
N GLN A 19 19.24 18.65 20.00
CA GLN A 19 18.06 19.14 19.28
C GLN A 19 18.01 18.69 17.82
N MET A 20 19.16 18.62 17.12
CA MET A 20 19.22 18.08 15.76
C MET A 20 19.01 16.56 15.69
N SER A 21 19.32 15.82 16.76
CA SER A 21 19.04 14.38 16.84
C SER A 21 17.58 14.02 17.18
N ALA A 22 16.78 15.01 17.60
CA ALA A 22 15.40 14.83 18.05
C ALA A 22 14.34 15.38 17.07
N GLN A 23 14.75 15.83 15.89
CA GLN A 23 13.82 15.99 14.77
C GLN A 23 13.59 14.58 14.20
N GLU A 24 12.59 13.86 14.73
CA GLU A 24 12.07 12.70 14.02
C GLU A 24 11.73 13.16 12.61
N ASP A 25 12.45 12.64 11.62
CA ASP A 25 12.25 13.00 10.23
C ASP A 25 10.78 12.71 9.91
N CYS A 26 9.99 13.76 9.70
CA CYS A 26 8.53 13.71 9.60
C CYS A 26 8.04 13.12 8.26
N ASP A 27 8.92 12.36 7.63
CA ASP A 27 8.80 11.87 6.28
C ASP A 27 8.04 10.55 6.21
N TRP A 28 7.51 10.29 5.02
CA TRP A 28 6.82 9.04 4.72
C TRP A 28 7.81 7.87 4.72
N LYS A 29 7.68 6.97 5.70
CA LYS A 29 8.50 5.77 5.78
C LYS A 29 7.85 4.61 5.02
N LEU A 30 8.54 4.05 4.03
CA LEU A 30 8.10 2.86 3.32
C LEU A 30 8.07 1.64 4.26
N VAL A 31 6.94 0.93 4.30
CA VAL A 31 6.80 -0.28 5.12
C VAL A 31 6.41 -1.53 4.33
N PHE A 32 5.88 -1.38 3.12
CA PHE A 32 5.55 -2.51 2.26
C PHE A 32 5.54 -2.13 0.78
N LYS A 33 5.98 -3.05 -0.08
CA LYS A 33 5.96 -2.92 -1.54
C LYS A 33 5.44 -4.20 -2.15
N VAL A 34 4.45 -4.09 -3.02
CA VAL A 34 4.04 -5.13 -3.97
C VAL A 34 4.55 -4.71 -5.33
N GLN A 35 5.32 -5.59 -5.96
CA GLN A 35 5.79 -5.42 -7.33
C GLN A 35 5.01 -6.36 -8.23
N ALA A 36 4.41 -5.84 -9.28
CA ALA A 36 3.71 -6.64 -10.26
C ALA A 36 4.68 -7.65 -10.90
N LYS A 37 4.18 -8.86 -11.19
CA LYS A 37 4.93 -9.93 -11.86
C LYS A 37 6.19 -10.40 -11.11
N ALA A 38 6.28 -10.18 -9.80
CA ALA A 38 7.39 -10.63 -8.95
C ALA A 38 7.53 -12.15 -8.80
N GLY A 39 6.54 -12.94 -9.23
CA GLY A 39 6.51 -14.40 -9.12
C GLY A 39 6.03 -14.94 -7.77
N ALA A 40 5.94 -14.09 -6.74
CA ALA A 40 5.44 -14.43 -5.40
C ALA A 40 4.09 -13.76 -5.11
N ASP A 41 3.34 -14.28 -4.13
CA ASP A 41 2.09 -13.68 -3.68
C ASP A 41 2.35 -12.59 -2.63
N SER A 42 1.56 -11.51 -2.69
CA SER A 42 1.71 -10.36 -1.79
C SER A 42 1.15 -10.63 -0.39
N TYR A 43 -0.01 -11.28 -0.29
CA TYR A 43 -0.72 -11.44 0.98
C TYR A 43 -0.01 -12.34 1.99
N PRO A 44 0.58 -13.49 1.63
CA PRO A 44 1.34 -14.30 2.59
C PRO A 44 2.51 -13.53 3.23
N LEU A 45 3.19 -12.67 2.47
CA LEU A 45 4.23 -11.79 3.01
C LEU A 45 3.63 -10.77 3.97
N TRP A 46 2.52 -10.11 3.60
CA TRP A 46 1.81 -9.16 4.47
C TRP A 46 1.38 -9.80 5.79
N SER A 47 0.73 -10.96 5.73
CA SER A 47 0.09 -11.61 6.89
C SER A 47 1.08 -12.30 7.83
N SER A 48 2.24 -12.72 7.34
CA SER A 48 3.23 -13.45 8.15
C SER A 48 3.94 -12.56 9.17
N GLY A 49 4.56 -13.15 10.19
CA GLY A 49 5.52 -12.45 11.07
C GLY A 49 6.91 -12.28 10.46
N PHE A 50 7.16 -12.86 9.29
CA PHE A 50 8.45 -12.81 8.62
C PHE A 50 8.73 -11.43 8.02
N THR A 51 9.98 -10.98 8.15
CA THR A 51 10.49 -9.76 7.50
C THR A 51 11.79 -10.09 6.76
N PRO A 52 11.92 -9.82 5.46
CA PRO A 52 13.16 -10.03 4.71
C PRO A 52 14.33 -9.21 5.28
N SER A 53 15.54 -9.77 5.27
CA SER A 53 16.75 -9.20 5.90
C SER A 53 17.34 -7.99 5.18
N ASN A 54 17.00 -7.76 3.91
CA ASN A 54 17.59 -6.72 3.07
C ASN A 54 16.58 -5.58 2.85
N LEU A 55 16.72 -4.51 3.64
CA LEU A 55 15.78 -3.38 3.64
C LEU A 55 16.39 -2.12 3.02
N PRO A 56 16.06 -1.77 1.78
CA PRO A 56 16.35 -0.43 1.26
C PRO A 56 15.17 0.51 1.51
N GLY A 57 15.48 1.76 1.88
CA GLY A 57 14.49 2.81 2.15
C GLY A 57 13.88 3.47 0.90
N ASP A 58 14.45 3.20 -0.28
CA ASP A 58 13.95 3.72 -1.56
C ASP A 58 13.24 2.59 -2.33
N LEU A 59 12.03 2.87 -2.83
CA LEU A 59 11.27 1.98 -3.71
C LEU A 59 12.06 1.55 -4.95
N ARG A 60 12.95 2.40 -5.45
CA ARG A 60 13.85 2.14 -6.60
C ARG A 60 15.02 1.23 -6.22
N LEU A 61 15.45 1.26 -4.96
CA LEU A 61 16.56 0.46 -4.44
C LEU A 61 16.10 -0.89 -3.85
N ALA A 62 14.81 -1.03 -3.54
CA ALA A 62 14.17 -2.30 -3.18
C ALA A 62 14.45 -3.35 -4.26
N PRO A 63 15.17 -4.45 -3.92
CA PRO A 63 15.47 -5.48 -4.90
C PRO A 63 14.19 -5.96 -5.58
N ILE A 64 14.36 -6.49 -6.78
CA ILE A 64 13.30 -7.07 -7.60
C ILE A 64 12.39 -7.92 -6.70
N GLY A 65 11.11 -7.58 -6.64
CA GLY A 65 10.12 -8.31 -5.86
C GLY A 65 9.47 -7.50 -4.75
N HIS A 66 8.87 -8.21 -3.79
CA HIS A 66 8.15 -7.61 -2.68
C HIS A 66 9.09 -7.10 -1.59
N TYR A 67 8.63 -6.13 -0.80
CA TYR A 67 9.33 -5.61 0.37
C TYR A 67 8.37 -5.55 1.56
N LYS A 68 8.89 -5.79 2.76
CA LYS A 68 8.19 -5.59 4.03
C LYS A 68 9.20 -5.10 5.07
N SER A 69 8.87 -4.03 5.78
CA SER A 69 9.62 -3.54 6.94
C SER A 69 9.23 -4.30 8.21
N ARG A 70 10.15 -4.34 9.18
CA ARG A 70 9.87 -4.84 10.55
C ARG A 70 8.77 -4.04 11.24
N ASP A 71 8.60 -2.77 10.84
CA ASP A 71 7.56 -1.87 11.35
C ASP A 71 6.15 -2.46 11.22
N VAL A 72 5.90 -3.27 10.18
CA VAL A 72 4.59 -3.93 10.00
C VAL A 72 4.28 -4.90 11.14
N GLY A 73 5.32 -5.53 11.72
CA GLY A 73 5.18 -6.45 12.85
C GLY A 73 5.02 -5.78 14.21
N ILE A 74 5.34 -4.49 14.31
CA ILE A 74 5.23 -3.68 15.54
C ILE A 74 4.26 -2.50 15.34
N TRP A 75 3.33 -2.62 14.39
CA TRP A 75 2.48 -1.53 13.90
C TRP A 75 1.82 -0.72 15.02
N GLU A 76 1.22 -1.41 15.99
CA GLU A 76 0.47 -0.82 17.09
C GLU A 76 1.36 -0.01 18.06
N SER A 77 2.69 -0.21 18.08
CA SER A 77 3.60 0.55 18.93
C SER A 77 4.16 1.82 18.27
N LEU A 78 3.89 2.06 16.98
CA LEU A 78 4.54 3.12 16.20
C LEU A 78 3.83 4.48 16.27
N ASN A 79 2.70 4.61 17.00
CA ASN A 79 1.90 5.83 17.07
C ASN A 79 1.60 6.43 15.67
N ILE A 80 1.20 5.58 14.72
CA ILE A 80 0.99 5.99 13.33
C ILE A 80 -0.14 7.00 13.23
N LYS A 81 0.11 8.14 12.58
CA LYS A 81 -0.89 9.19 12.33
C LYS A 81 -1.60 8.98 11.01
N LYS A 82 -0.82 8.69 9.95
CA LYS A 82 -1.35 8.48 8.60
C LYS A 82 -0.70 7.29 7.93
N VAL A 83 -1.46 6.67 7.05
CA VAL A 83 -0.97 5.62 6.14
C VAL A 83 -1.25 6.05 4.72
N LYS A 84 -0.29 5.91 3.83
CA LYS A 84 -0.44 6.20 2.40
C LYS A 84 -0.23 4.94 1.59
N LEU A 85 -1.16 4.64 0.69
CA LEU A 85 -1.00 3.63 -0.34
C LEU A 85 -0.82 4.34 -1.68
N SER A 86 0.30 4.10 -2.34
CA SER A 86 0.67 4.71 -3.62
C SER A 86 0.75 3.65 -4.72
N LEU A 87 0.07 3.88 -5.83
CA LEU A 87 0.16 3.08 -7.06
C LEU A 87 1.08 3.79 -8.05
N TYR A 88 2.06 3.08 -8.61
CA TYR A 88 2.99 3.60 -9.60
C TYR A 88 2.81 2.88 -10.93
N THR A 89 2.75 3.66 -12.02
CA THR A 89 3.01 3.18 -13.38
C THR A 89 4.29 3.85 -13.88
N PHE A 90 5.19 3.11 -14.53
CA PHE A 90 6.46 3.66 -15.03
C PHE A 90 6.43 3.95 -16.53
N SER A 91 5.58 3.25 -17.30
CA SER A 91 5.49 3.37 -18.75
C SER A 91 4.03 3.41 -19.21
N PRO A 92 3.66 4.22 -20.22
CA PRO A 92 4.54 5.11 -20.99
C PRO A 92 4.92 6.42 -20.25
N ASN A 93 4.19 6.78 -19.20
CA ASN A 93 4.47 7.94 -18.35
C ASN A 93 4.41 7.54 -16.88
N MET A 94 5.17 8.25 -16.05
CA MET A 94 5.10 8.07 -14.59
C MET A 94 3.79 8.63 -14.06
N GLU A 95 2.86 7.77 -13.64
CA GLU A 95 1.66 8.17 -12.89
C GLU A 95 1.74 7.65 -11.46
N ILE A 96 1.30 8.48 -10.51
CA ILE A 96 1.17 8.12 -9.11
C ILE A 96 -0.28 8.35 -8.70
N ARG A 97 -0.87 7.37 -8.02
CA ARG A 97 -2.22 7.50 -7.43
C ARG A 97 -2.18 7.13 -5.96
N ASP A 98 -2.54 8.10 -5.12
CA ASP A 98 -2.42 8.00 -3.67
C ASP A 98 -3.78 7.90 -2.96
N LEU A 99 -3.90 6.91 -2.08
CA LEU A 99 -4.92 6.89 -1.04
C LEU A 99 -4.25 7.19 0.30
N VAL A 100 -4.85 8.09 1.08
CA VAL A 100 -4.38 8.41 2.43
C VAL A 100 -5.45 7.99 3.44
N PHE A 101 -5.02 7.35 4.51
CA PHE A 101 -5.86 6.81 5.57
C PHE A 101 -5.44 7.36 6.93
N ASN A 102 -6.40 7.43 7.85
CA ASN A 102 -6.18 7.68 9.26
C ASN A 102 -5.56 6.44 9.93
N GLY A 103 -4.30 6.57 10.32
CA GLY A 103 -3.52 5.52 10.98
C GLY A 103 -3.73 5.46 12.50
N MET A 104 -4.34 6.49 13.10
CA MET A 104 -4.48 6.56 14.55
C MET A 104 -5.30 5.39 15.09
N GLY A 105 -4.74 4.67 16.06
CA GLY A 105 -5.37 3.48 16.66
C GLY A 105 -5.69 2.38 15.63
N SER A 106 -4.98 2.34 14.50
CA SER A 106 -5.09 1.25 13.54
C SER A 106 -4.13 0.12 13.90
N ASN A 107 -4.38 -1.05 13.34
CA ASN A 107 -3.42 -2.14 13.28
C ASN A 107 -3.07 -2.43 11.82
N LYS A 108 -2.14 -3.37 11.60
CA LYS A 108 -1.72 -3.77 10.25
C LYS A 108 -2.90 -4.29 9.39
N ASP A 109 -3.96 -4.82 9.96
CA ASP A 109 -5.03 -5.44 9.16
C ASP A 109 -6.24 -4.52 8.92
N ASN A 110 -6.44 -3.45 9.71
CA ASN A 110 -7.63 -2.61 9.68
C ASN A 110 -7.42 -1.19 9.14
N TRP A 111 -6.18 -0.73 8.96
CA TRP A 111 -5.89 0.63 8.48
C TRP A 111 -6.47 0.87 7.07
N PHE A 112 -6.46 -0.16 6.23
CA PHE A 112 -7.02 -0.15 4.89
C PHE A 112 -8.51 -0.46 4.93
N SER A 113 -9.29 0.52 5.37
CA SER A 113 -10.75 0.42 5.46
C SER A 113 -11.40 1.74 5.05
N LYS A 114 -12.65 1.64 4.57
CA LYS A 114 -13.38 2.81 4.08
C LYS A 114 -13.55 3.89 5.15
N SER A 115 -13.82 3.50 6.39
CA SER A 115 -14.03 4.43 7.52
C SER A 115 -12.78 5.23 7.89
N ARG A 116 -11.59 4.74 7.51
CA ARG A 116 -10.31 5.42 7.75
C ARG A 116 -9.86 6.25 6.55
N LEU A 117 -10.56 6.23 5.42
CA LEU A 117 -10.14 6.92 4.20
C LEU A 117 -10.20 8.45 4.35
N ILE A 118 -9.04 9.10 4.30
CA ILE A 118 -8.89 10.57 4.34
C ILE A 118 -8.95 11.16 2.92
N SER A 119 -8.23 10.57 1.96
CA SER A 119 -8.22 11.03 0.57
C SER A 119 -8.02 9.87 -0.41
N SER A 120 -8.45 10.06 -1.65
CA SER A 120 -8.45 9.05 -2.70
C SER A 120 -8.33 9.71 -4.07
N PRO A 121 -7.75 9.05 -5.09
CA PRO A 121 -7.78 9.56 -6.46
C PRO A 121 -9.17 9.42 -7.11
N TRP A 122 -10.11 8.72 -6.46
CA TRP A 122 -11.46 8.48 -6.96
C TRP A 122 -12.48 9.32 -6.17
N THR A 123 -13.18 10.16 -6.91
CA THR A 123 -14.14 11.15 -6.39
C THR A 123 -15.36 10.52 -5.70
N ASP A 124 -15.78 9.34 -6.15
CA ASP A 124 -16.94 8.62 -5.61
C ASP A 124 -16.60 7.68 -4.44
N LEU A 125 -15.33 7.34 -4.22
CA LEU A 125 -14.98 6.22 -3.34
C LEU A 125 -15.44 6.43 -1.88
N LYS A 126 -15.42 7.68 -1.38
CA LYS A 126 -15.88 7.99 -0.02
C LYS A 126 -17.38 7.73 0.16
N THR A 127 -18.19 7.98 -0.87
CA THR A 127 -19.66 7.94 -0.76
C THR A 127 -20.25 6.64 -1.33
N ALA A 128 -19.69 6.10 -2.40
CA ALA A 128 -20.16 4.89 -3.08
C ALA A 128 -20.12 3.64 -2.17
N PRO A 129 -21.11 2.74 -2.24
CA PRO A 129 -21.09 1.52 -1.44
C PRO A 129 -19.91 0.60 -1.83
N THR A 130 -19.45 -0.20 -0.88
CA THR A 130 -18.38 -1.18 -1.10
C THR A 130 -18.74 -2.51 -0.48
N ASN A 131 -18.77 -3.59 -1.25
CA ASN A 131 -18.88 -4.94 -0.71
C ASN A 131 -17.53 -5.50 -0.23
N TYR A 132 -16.41 -4.95 -0.73
CA TYR A 132 -15.07 -5.21 -0.20
C TYR A 132 -14.28 -3.90 -0.11
N PHE A 133 -13.63 -3.70 1.04
CA PHE A 133 -12.60 -2.69 1.26
C PHE A 133 -11.67 -3.20 2.36
N SER A 134 -10.77 -4.13 1.99
CA SER A 134 -9.88 -4.78 2.97
C SER A 134 -8.64 -5.39 2.33
N ILE A 135 -7.61 -5.62 3.15
CA ILE A 135 -6.36 -6.26 2.72
C ILE A 135 -6.58 -7.74 2.38
N PRO A 136 -7.27 -8.56 3.21
CA PRO A 136 -7.55 -9.94 2.85
C PRO A 136 -8.44 -10.06 1.61
N GLY A 137 -9.31 -9.08 1.38
CA GLY A 137 -10.20 -9.01 0.22
C GLY A 137 -11.07 -10.26 0.06
N HIS A 138 -11.14 -10.80 -1.15
CA HIS A 138 -11.91 -12.00 -1.47
C HIS A 138 -10.96 -13.13 -1.89
N SER A 139 -10.94 -14.22 -1.13
CA SER A 139 -10.11 -15.39 -1.43
C SER A 139 -10.91 -16.67 -1.23
N VAL A 140 -11.13 -17.40 -2.31
CA VAL A 140 -11.92 -18.64 -2.34
C VAL A 140 -11.28 -19.61 -3.32
N ARG A 141 -11.12 -20.87 -2.90
CA ARG A 141 -10.72 -21.97 -3.78
C ARG A 141 -11.97 -22.70 -4.25
N TYR A 142 -12.24 -22.68 -5.55
CA TYR A 142 -13.37 -23.40 -6.15
C TYR A 142 -12.98 -24.81 -6.58
N SER A 143 -11.72 -25.00 -7.01
CA SER A 143 -11.19 -26.32 -7.37
C SER A 143 -9.67 -26.40 -7.18
N SER A 144 -9.05 -27.50 -7.60
CA SER A 144 -7.59 -27.63 -7.64
C SER A 144 -6.94 -26.57 -8.55
N SER A 145 -7.59 -26.27 -9.67
CA SER A 145 -7.10 -25.36 -10.71
C SER A 145 -7.79 -24.00 -10.74
N SER A 146 -8.83 -23.77 -9.93
CA SER A 146 -9.63 -22.53 -9.97
C SER A 146 -9.75 -21.86 -8.60
N ARG A 147 -9.38 -20.57 -8.52
CA ARG A 147 -9.45 -19.76 -7.31
C ARG A 147 -9.62 -18.27 -7.58
N VAL A 148 -10.23 -17.59 -6.63
CA VAL A 148 -10.21 -16.13 -6.51
C VAL A 148 -9.20 -15.77 -5.43
N ASN A 149 -8.34 -14.81 -5.70
CA ASN A 149 -7.36 -14.27 -4.76
C ASN A 149 -7.20 -12.76 -4.99
N ARG A 150 -8.24 -12.01 -4.62
CA ARG A 150 -8.32 -10.55 -4.73
C ARG A 150 -7.90 -9.95 -3.38
N ARG A 151 -6.72 -9.36 -3.32
CA ARG A 151 -6.10 -8.75 -2.12
C ARG A 151 -6.08 -7.23 -2.28
N PHE A 152 -5.87 -6.52 -1.17
CA PHE A 152 -5.88 -5.05 -1.13
C PHE A 152 -7.03 -4.49 -1.99
N TYR A 153 -8.23 -4.97 -1.67
CA TYR A 153 -9.33 -5.00 -2.62
C TYR A 153 -10.37 -3.94 -2.27
N ILE A 154 -10.63 -3.05 -3.22
CA ILE A 154 -11.66 -2.01 -3.14
C ILE A 154 -12.67 -2.27 -4.25
N ASN A 155 -13.80 -2.86 -3.87
CA ASN A 155 -14.85 -3.26 -4.80
C ASN A 155 -16.19 -2.68 -4.41
N ARG A 156 -16.93 -2.22 -5.43
CA ARG A 156 -18.25 -1.64 -5.26
C ARG A 156 -19.29 -2.73 -5.03
N SER A 157 -19.34 -3.68 -5.96
CA SER A 157 -20.38 -4.69 -6.02
C SER A 157 -19.98 -5.88 -6.89
N TYR A 158 -20.56 -7.04 -6.60
CA TYR A 158 -20.58 -8.19 -7.50
C TYR A 158 -21.90 -8.27 -8.24
N ALA A 159 -21.84 -8.68 -9.50
CA ALA A 159 -22.99 -9.00 -10.33
C ALA A 159 -22.62 -10.11 -11.34
N GLY A 160 -21.86 -11.10 -10.86
CA GLY A 160 -21.11 -12.05 -11.69
C GLY A 160 -19.86 -11.42 -12.33
N CYS A 161 -18.95 -12.24 -12.84
CA CYS A 161 -17.67 -11.78 -13.41
C CYS A 161 -17.81 -10.61 -14.42
N PRO A 162 -18.76 -10.63 -15.39
CA PRO A 162 -18.91 -9.52 -16.34
C PRO A 162 -19.51 -8.25 -15.74
N GLY A 163 -19.98 -8.31 -14.49
CA GLY A 163 -20.62 -7.24 -13.74
C GLY A 163 -19.78 -6.73 -12.56
N ASP A 164 -18.62 -7.33 -12.28
CA ASP A 164 -17.72 -6.92 -11.20
C ASP A 164 -17.24 -5.48 -11.41
N ARG A 165 -17.52 -4.62 -10.43
CA ARG A 165 -17.19 -3.19 -10.45
C ARG A 165 -16.38 -2.79 -9.23
N GLY A 166 -15.27 -2.10 -9.44
CA GLY A 166 -14.41 -1.65 -8.36
C GLY A 166 -13.35 -0.64 -8.77
N TRP A 167 -12.45 -0.34 -7.84
CA TRP A 167 -11.44 0.71 -7.97
C TRP A 167 -10.02 0.17 -7.95
N LEU A 168 -9.74 -0.84 -7.12
CA LEU A 168 -8.39 -1.39 -6.92
C LEU A 168 -8.47 -2.88 -6.58
N VAL A 169 -7.59 -3.68 -7.17
CA VAL A 169 -7.37 -5.08 -6.80
C VAL A 169 -5.93 -5.51 -7.03
N VAL A 170 -5.36 -6.21 -6.05
CA VAL A 170 -4.12 -6.98 -6.20
C VAL A 170 -4.50 -8.44 -6.40
N LEU A 171 -4.21 -9.00 -7.56
CA LEU A 171 -4.49 -10.39 -7.92
C LEU A 171 -3.27 -11.25 -7.60
N ASP A 172 -3.38 -12.01 -6.51
CA ASP A 172 -2.42 -13.02 -6.07
C ASP A 172 -2.78 -14.41 -6.64
N GLY A 173 -1.90 -15.39 -6.44
CA GLY A 173 -2.13 -16.83 -6.53
C GLY A 173 -2.72 -17.29 -7.84
N HIS A 174 -2.43 -16.59 -8.94
CA HIS A 174 -3.04 -16.83 -10.24
C HIS A 174 -4.58 -16.85 -10.19
N SER A 175 -5.20 -15.86 -9.52
CA SER A 175 -6.66 -15.67 -9.56
C SER A 175 -7.17 -15.77 -11.00
N ASN A 176 -8.10 -16.70 -11.25
CA ASN A 176 -8.42 -17.13 -12.60
C ASN A 176 -9.89 -17.51 -12.83
N VAL A 177 -10.77 -17.23 -11.87
CA VAL A 177 -12.21 -17.55 -12.01
C VAL A 177 -12.86 -16.63 -13.03
N CYS A 178 -12.56 -15.34 -12.97
CA CYS A 178 -13.13 -14.37 -13.91
C CYS A 178 -12.20 -14.12 -15.10
N LEU A 179 -12.79 -13.95 -16.29
CA LEU A 179 -12.01 -13.68 -17.52
C LEU A 179 -11.16 -12.42 -17.38
N TRP A 180 -11.65 -11.40 -16.69
CA TRP A 180 -10.90 -10.17 -16.45
C TRP A 180 -9.68 -10.35 -15.54
N GLU A 181 -9.69 -11.33 -14.62
CA GLU A 181 -8.55 -11.61 -13.71
C GLU A 181 -7.37 -12.23 -14.45
N ARG A 182 -7.67 -12.97 -15.51
CA ARG A 182 -6.70 -13.73 -16.33
C ARG A 182 -5.97 -12.87 -17.35
N ARG A 183 -6.38 -11.61 -17.51
CA ARG A 183 -5.75 -10.69 -18.44
C ARG A 183 -4.41 -10.25 -17.88
N ASN A 184 -3.43 -10.13 -18.78
CA ASN A 184 -2.04 -9.81 -18.46
C ASN A 184 -1.39 -10.95 -17.66
N SER A 185 -0.34 -11.55 -18.19
CA SER A 185 0.36 -12.65 -17.53
C SER A 185 1.25 -12.15 -16.39
N GLY A 186 1.63 -13.09 -15.51
CA GLY A 186 2.49 -12.84 -14.35
C GLY A 186 1.71 -12.64 -13.05
N ASN A 187 2.40 -12.72 -11.92
CA ASN A 187 1.82 -12.68 -10.58
C ASN A 187 2.73 -11.89 -9.61
N PRO A 188 2.20 -11.03 -8.73
CA PRO A 188 0.81 -10.59 -8.69
C PRO A 188 0.53 -9.56 -9.79
N ARG A 189 -0.74 -9.18 -9.96
CA ARG A 189 -1.17 -8.11 -10.88
C ARG A 189 -1.92 -7.05 -10.11
N ILE A 190 -1.65 -5.78 -10.36
CA ILE A 190 -2.28 -4.67 -9.64
C ILE A 190 -3.17 -3.93 -10.63
N LEU A 191 -4.47 -4.10 -10.54
CA LEU A 191 -5.43 -3.45 -11.43
C LEU A 191 -6.14 -2.32 -10.71
N PHE A 192 -6.37 -1.21 -11.41
CA PHE A 192 -7.04 -0.05 -10.83
C PHE A 192 -7.92 0.68 -11.86
N SER A 193 -8.84 1.52 -11.39
CA SER A 193 -9.66 2.37 -12.25
C SER A 193 -8.88 3.61 -12.70
N LYS A 194 -8.80 3.84 -14.02
CA LYS A 194 -8.28 5.10 -14.59
C LYS A 194 -9.31 6.22 -14.61
N LEU A 195 -10.60 5.88 -14.45
CA LEU A 195 -11.68 6.86 -14.34
C LEU A 195 -11.60 7.58 -12.98
N PRO A 196 -12.24 8.76 -12.84
CA PRO A 196 -12.42 9.41 -11.54
C PRO A 196 -13.35 8.62 -10.59
N ILE A 197 -13.93 7.50 -11.05
CA ILE A 197 -14.88 6.63 -10.33
C ILE A 197 -14.51 5.16 -10.51
N ASN A 198 -15.32 4.21 -10.02
CA ASN A 198 -15.14 2.77 -10.29
C ASN A 198 -15.25 2.41 -11.79
N VAL A 199 -14.68 1.27 -12.16
CA VAL A 199 -14.80 0.66 -13.49
C VAL A 199 -15.46 -0.71 -13.41
N ASN A 200 -16.10 -1.15 -14.48
CA ASN A 200 -16.34 -2.57 -14.70
C ASN A 200 -15.05 -3.23 -15.22
N PHE A 201 -14.46 -4.12 -14.43
CA PHE A 201 -13.17 -4.73 -14.76
C PHE A 201 -13.20 -5.53 -16.08
N GLU A 202 -14.36 -6.09 -16.44
CA GLU A 202 -14.49 -6.89 -17.65
C GLU A 202 -14.81 -6.07 -18.89
N ARG A 203 -15.79 -5.16 -18.78
CA ARG A 203 -16.37 -4.40 -19.90
C ARG A 203 -15.59 -3.13 -20.21
N ASP A 204 -15.07 -2.43 -19.21
CA ASP A 204 -14.41 -1.12 -19.39
C ASP A 204 -12.90 -1.28 -19.57
N ARG A 205 -12.47 -2.22 -20.44
CA ARG A 205 -11.05 -2.65 -20.55
C ARG A 205 -10.08 -1.49 -20.76
N ALA A 206 -10.45 -0.56 -21.63
CA ALA A 206 -9.64 0.62 -21.93
C ALA A 206 -9.45 1.55 -20.72
N ASN A 207 -10.29 1.43 -19.69
CA ASN A 207 -10.26 2.22 -18.47
C ASN A 207 -9.71 1.47 -17.25
N VAL A 208 -9.32 0.19 -17.41
CA VAL A 208 -8.60 -0.56 -16.38
C VAL A 208 -7.10 -0.29 -16.53
N GLY A 209 -6.49 0.33 -15.53
CA GLY A 209 -5.05 0.53 -15.43
C GLY A 209 -4.36 -0.67 -14.79
N ILE A 210 -3.06 -0.80 -15.05
CA ILE A 210 -2.20 -1.82 -14.45
C ILE A 210 -1.03 -1.08 -13.80
N ALA A 211 -0.86 -1.23 -12.50
CA ALA A 211 0.27 -0.64 -11.78
C ALA A 211 1.46 -1.60 -11.76
N ASP A 212 2.66 -1.03 -11.86
CA ASP A 212 3.93 -1.75 -11.72
C ASP A 212 4.26 -2.00 -10.25
N VAL A 213 3.91 -1.04 -9.38
CA VAL A 213 4.16 -1.09 -7.94
C VAL A 213 2.97 -0.55 -7.16
N MET A 214 2.66 -1.21 -6.04
CA MET A 214 1.87 -0.66 -4.94
C MET A 214 2.76 -0.55 -3.71
N ALA A 215 2.88 0.65 -3.15
CA ALA A 215 3.69 0.93 -1.97
C ALA A 215 2.82 1.38 -0.81
N ILE A 216 3.20 1.02 0.40
CA ILE A 216 2.55 1.48 1.63
C ILE A 216 3.58 2.21 2.48
N PHE A 217 3.22 3.42 2.88
CA PHE A 217 4.01 4.28 3.75
C PHE A 217 3.26 4.61 5.03
N ILE A 218 4.01 4.85 6.10
CA ILE A 218 3.47 5.34 7.37
C ILE A 218 4.10 6.70 7.70
N LYS A 219 3.37 7.51 8.47
CA LYS A 219 3.84 8.75 9.06
C LYS A 219 3.45 8.77 10.55
N THR A 220 4.40 9.05 11.43
CA THR A 220 4.25 8.94 12.90
C THR A 220 4.15 10.28 13.62
N CYS A 221 4.38 11.38 12.91
CA CYS A 221 4.17 12.74 13.40
C CYS A 221 2.96 13.41 12.76
N ASP A 222 2.43 14.42 13.44
CA ASP A 222 1.36 15.27 12.92
C ASP A 222 1.92 16.23 11.83
N ASP A 223 1.04 16.80 11.00
CA ASP A 223 1.43 17.78 9.98
C ASP A 223 1.65 19.17 10.59
#